data_AF-A0A7S3B7Y9-F1
#
_entry.id   AF-A0A7S3B7Y9-F1
#
_cell.length_a   1.000
_cell.length_b   1.000
_cell.length_c   1.000
_cell.angle_alpha   90.00
_cell.angle_beta   90.00
_cell.angle_gamma   90.00
#
_symmetry.space_group_name_H-M   'P 1'
#
loop_
_entity.id
_entity.type
_entity.pdbx_description
1 polymer ?
#
loop_
_entity_poly.entity_id
_entity_poly.type
_entity_poly.pdbx_seq_one_letter_code
_entity_poly.pdbx_strand_id
1 'polypeptide(L)'
;MEKAAGRITGWQYWFTRGANLCYGAFMTCFPVLLVVTPEVSVNAHTYLFFAMLVFSFAVVAANFCEAEVVTLSSKIWFGIFGTFTAVLPVLGAIDFATYREGQAAPLVPWHLVWLLDWGWFMLLGLTVVFLPDAPELQLGIELSHHRFGELEYTTLY
;
A
#
# COMPACT_ATOMS: atom_id res chain seq x y z
N MET A 1 -22.42 3.95 24.44
CA MET A 1 -23.01 3.09 23.39
C MET A 1 -21.86 2.50 22.60
N GLU A 2 -21.47 1.26 22.92
CA GLU A 2 -20.60 0.46 22.05
C GLU A 2 -21.33 0.26 20.72
N LYS A 3 -20.84 0.88 19.65
CA LYS A 3 -21.24 0.45 18.32
C LYS A 3 -20.64 -0.94 18.14
N ALA A 4 -21.48 -1.94 17.91
CA ALA A 4 -21.03 -3.26 17.51
C ALA A 4 -20.07 -3.07 16.33
N ALA A 5 -18.81 -3.47 16.52
CA ALA A 5 -17.77 -3.33 15.51
C ALA A 5 -18.32 -3.85 14.18
N GLY A 6 -18.27 -3.00 13.16
CA GLY A 6 -18.85 -3.27 11.86
C GLY A 6 -18.25 -4.55 11.32
N ARG A 7 -19.08 -5.60 11.19
CA ARG A 7 -18.61 -6.91 10.74
C ARG A 7 -17.94 -6.75 9.37
N ILE A 8 -16.63 -6.94 9.31
CA ILE A 8 -15.86 -6.96 8.06
C ILE A 8 -16.48 -8.04 7.15
N THR A 9 -16.79 -7.66 5.92
CA THR A 9 -17.32 -8.60 4.94
C THR A 9 -16.21 -9.53 4.45
N GLY A 10 -16.58 -10.72 3.95
CA GLY A 10 -15.59 -11.68 3.46
C GLY A 10 -14.69 -11.12 2.35
N TRP A 11 -15.23 -10.26 1.46
CA TRP A 11 -14.43 -9.67 0.39
C TRP A 11 -13.40 -8.65 0.91
N GLN A 12 -13.78 -7.80 1.88
CA GLN A 12 -12.86 -6.83 2.51
C GLN A 12 -11.69 -7.57 3.14
N TYR A 13 -11.99 -8.62 3.90
CA TYR A 13 -10.99 -9.47 4.54
C TYR A 13 -9.97 -10.03 3.53
N TRP A 14 -10.43 -10.63 2.42
CA TRP A 14 -9.54 -11.19 1.41
C TRP A 14 -8.75 -10.11 0.65
N PHE A 15 -9.39 -8.97 0.37
CA PHE A 15 -8.72 -7.84 -0.28
C PHE A 15 -7.59 -7.30 0.59
N THR A 16 -7.85 -7.02 1.87
CA THR A 16 -6.84 -6.49 2.80
C THR A 16 -5.70 -7.47 3.02
N ARG A 17 -6.00 -8.76 3.20
CA ARG A 17 -4.95 -9.78 3.30
C ARG A 17 -4.09 -9.84 2.06
N GLY A 18 -4.70 -9.80 0.87
CA GLY A 18 -3.97 -9.76 -0.39
C GLY A 18 -3.10 -8.51 -0.52
N ALA A 19 -3.67 -7.33 -0.26
CA ALA A 19 -2.96 -6.05 -0.32
C ALA A 19 -1.76 -6.02 0.64
N ASN A 20 -1.96 -6.42 1.91
CA ASN A 20 -0.91 -6.46 2.91
C ASN A 20 0.19 -7.48 2.57
N LEU A 21 -0.18 -8.65 2.04
CA LEU A 21 0.81 -9.66 1.62
C LEU A 21 1.65 -9.14 0.44
N CYS A 22 0.99 -8.60 -0.60
CA CYS A 22 1.67 -8.04 -1.77
C CYS A 22 2.57 -6.87 -1.40
N TYR A 23 2.09 -5.95 -0.55
CA TYR A 23 2.88 -4.83 -0.06
C TYR A 23 4.04 -5.29 0.81
N GLY A 24 3.82 -6.22 1.75
CA GLY A 24 4.88 -6.78 2.58
C GLY A 24 5.97 -7.45 1.73
N ALA A 25 5.58 -8.30 0.77
CA ALA A 25 6.51 -8.91 -0.17
C ALA A 25 7.27 -7.84 -0.98
N PHE A 26 6.57 -6.82 -1.48
CA PHE A 26 7.21 -5.73 -2.22
C PHE A 26 8.20 -4.94 -1.35
N MET A 27 7.86 -4.64 -0.10
CA MET A 27 8.72 -3.90 0.83
C MET A 27 10.00 -4.67 1.17
N THR A 28 9.99 -6.00 1.13
CA THR A 28 11.25 -6.79 1.23
C THR A 28 12.17 -6.58 0.02
N CYS A 29 11.60 -6.29 -1.14
CA CYS A 29 12.33 -5.99 -2.37
C CYS A 29 12.59 -4.49 -2.55
N PHE A 30 11.97 -3.61 -1.77
CA PHE A 30 12.11 -2.16 -1.91
C PHE A 30 13.56 -1.65 -1.90
N PRO A 31 14.50 -2.19 -1.11
CA PRO A 31 15.91 -1.78 -1.19
C PRO A 31 16.53 -1.96 -2.58
N VAL A 32 15.96 -2.82 -3.45
CA VAL A 32 16.40 -2.98 -4.85
C VAL A 32 16.20 -1.69 -5.64
N LEU A 33 15.22 -0.82 -5.31
CA LEU A 33 15.07 0.51 -5.94
C LEU A 33 16.28 1.42 -5.68
N LEU A 34 17.01 1.21 -4.58
CA LEU A 34 18.23 1.97 -4.28
C LEU A 34 19.45 1.44 -5.05
N VAL A 35 19.41 0.18 -5.50
CA VAL A 35 20.50 -0.47 -6.23
C VAL A 35 20.31 -0.36 -7.74
N VAL A 36 19.09 -0.61 -8.22
CA VAL A 36 18.70 -0.46 -9.63
C VAL A 36 18.39 1.01 -9.86
N THR A 37 19.45 1.81 -10.00
CA THR A 37 19.30 3.22 -10.37
C THR A 37 18.87 3.34 -11.83
N PRO A 38 18.30 4.49 -12.25
CA PRO A 38 18.00 4.75 -13.65
C PRO A 38 19.22 4.57 -14.57
N GLU A 39 20.44 4.79 -14.06
CA GLU A 39 21.69 4.60 -14.82
C GLU A 39 21.98 3.12 -15.14
N VAL A 40 21.51 2.19 -14.30
CA VAL A 40 21.66 0.75 -14.52
C VAL A 40 20.56 0.24 -15.46
N SER A 41 19.31 0.57 -15.15
CA SER A 41 18.16 0.18 -15.98
C SER A 41 16.96 1.07 -15.69
N VAL A 42 16.74 2.05 -16.56
CA VAL A 42 15.60 2.97 -16.50
C VAL A 42 14.27 2.19 -16.42
N ASN A 43 14.09 1.18 -17.28
CA ASN A 43 12.86 0.38 -17.32
C ASN A 43 12.60 -0.37 -16.00
N ALA A 44 13.62 -1.04 -15.46
CA ALA A 44 13.47 -1.80 -14.22
C ALA A 44 13.20 -0.87 -13.03
N HIS A 45 13.90 0.26 -12.93
CA HIS A 45 13.66 1.26 -11.90
C HIS A 45 12.22 1.79 -11.94
N THR A 46 11.73 2.16 -13.12
CA THR A 46 10.35 2.65 -13.28
C THR A 46 9.31 1.58 -12.96
N TYR A 47 9.46 0.34 -13.43
CA TYR A 47 8.47 -0.70 -13.14
C TYR A 47 8.42 -1.02 -11.64
N LEU A 48 9.56 -1.02 -10.96
CA LEU A 48 9.61 -1.16 -9.50
C LEU A 48 8.92 0.03 -8.81
N PHE A 49 9.13 1.25 -9.29
CA PHE A 49 8.46 2.43 -8.78
C PHE A 49 6.93 2.36 -8.98
N PHE A 50 6.46 1.95 -10.15
CA PHE A 50 5.02 1.79 -10.41
C PHE A 50 4.39 0.71 -9.55
N ALA A 51 5.08 -0.41 -9.35
CA ALA A 51 4.63 -1.45 -8.43
C ALA A 51 4.48 -0.91 -6.99
N MET A 52 5.44 -0.09 -6.53
CA MET A 52 5.34 0.59 -5.24
C MET A 52 4.09 1.46 -5.14
N LEU A 53 3.84 2.31 -6.14
CA LEU A 53 2.67 3.20 -6.14
C LEU A 53 1.37 2.40 -5.97
N VAL A 54 1.23 1.34 -6.76
CA VAL A 54 0.03 0.48 -6.76
C VAL A 54 -0.15 -0.26 -5.44
N PHE A 55 0.90 -0.90 -4.92
CA PHE A 55 0.78 -1.67 -3.68
C PHE A 55 0.58 -0.80 -2.45
N SER A 56 1.29 0.33 -2.36
CA SER A 56 1.10 1.31 -1.28
C SER A 56 -0.33 1.84 -1.27
N PHE A 57 -0.86 2.21 -2.44
CA PHE A 57 -2.24 2.68 -2.54
C PHE A 57 -3.25 1.56 -2.23
N ALA A 58 -3.00 0.33 -2.66
CA ALA A 58 -3.89 -0.80 -2.37
C ALA A 58 -4.03 -1.06 -0.86
N VAL A 59 -2.95 -0.98 -0.09
CA VAL A 59 -2.99 -1.12 1.38
C VAL A 59 -3.76 0.02 2.02
N VAL A 60 -3.50 1.26 1.61
CA VAL A 60 -4.26 2.43 2.10
C VAL A 60 -5.75 2.29 1.77
N ALA A 61 -6.08 1.88 0.54
CA ALA A 61 -7.45 1.67 0.11
C ALA A 61 -8.14 0.55 0.92
N ALA A 62 -7.44 -0.56 1.19
CA ALA A 62 -7.93 -1.65 2.02
C ALA A 62 -8.28 -1.16 3.43
N ASN A 63 -7.39 -0.39 4.05
CA ASN A 63 -7.63 0.22 5.35
C ASN A 63 -8.85 1.17 5.33
N PHE A 64 -9.02 1.97 4.27
CA PHE A 64 -10.22 2.82 4.10
C PHE A 64 -11.50 2.01 3.90
N CYS A 65 -11.43 0.84 3.26
CA CYS A 65 -12.55 -0.06 3.10
C CYS A 65 -12.98 -0.70 4.42
N GLU A 66 -12.05 -0.92 5.35
CA GLU A 66 -12.30 -1.55 6.65
C GLU A 66 -12.65 -0.55 7.76
N ALA A 67 -12.24 0.71 7.62
CA ALA A 67 -12.49 1.73 8.61
C ALA A 67 -13.99 2.00 8.83
N GLU A 68 -14.44 1.93 10.09
CA GLU A 68 -15.83 2.18 10.45
C GLU A 68 -16.19 3.67 10.36
N VAL A 69 -15.22 4.53 10.66
CA VAL A 69 -15.39 5.98 10.69
C VAL A 69 -14.30 6.62 9.85
N VAL A 70 -14.72 7.20 8.72
CA VAL A 70 -13.81 7.93 7.83
C VAL A 70 -14.18 9.41 7.85
N THR A 71 -13.28 10.23 8.37
CA THR A 71 -13.45 11.70 8.42
C THR A 71 -13.46 12.31 7.02
N LEU A 72 -14.04 13.51 6.86
CA LEU A 72 -14.00 14.22 5.58
C LEU A 72 -12.57 14.53 5.14
N SER A 73 -11.71 14.95 6.06
CA SER A 73 -10.30 15.24 5.80
C SER A 73 -9.57 14.01 5.25
N SER A 74 -9.79 12.83 5.85
CA SER A 74 -9.23 11.56 5.37
C SER A 74 -9.72 11.24 3.94
N LYS A 75 -11.00 11.50 3.61
CA LYS A 75 -11.53 11.28 2.25
C LYS A 75 -10.90 12.21 1.22
N ILE A 76 -10.74 13.49 1.56
CA ILE A 76 -10.09 14.47 0.69
C ILE A 76 -8.63 14.09 0.45
N TRP A 77 -7.90 13.79 1.53
CA TRP A 77 -6.52 13.32 1.45
C TRP A 77 -6.41 12.06 0.59
N PHE A 78 -7.28 11.07 0.80
CA PHE A 78 -7.29 9.83 0.02
C PHE A 78 -7.56 10.08 -1.47
N GLY A 79 -8.46 11.00 -1.80
CA GLY A 79 -8.70 11.41 -3.19
C GLY A 79 -7.47 12.07 -3.83
N ILE A 80 -6.76 12.94 -3.10
CA ILE A 80 -5.52 13.57 -3.58
C ILE A 80 -4.42 12.51 -3.74
N PHE A 81 -4.22 11.65 -2.75
CA PHE A 81 -3.24 10.56 -2.79
C PHE A 81 -3.51 9.58 -3.93
N GLY A 82 -4.77 9.20 -4.15
CA GLY A 82 -5.19 8.38 -5.29
C GLY A 82 -4.96 9.06 -6.63
N THR A 83 -5.18 10.39 -6.71
CA THR A 83 -4.90 11.16 -7.94
C THR A 83 -3.40 11.13 -8.27
N PHE A 84 -2.52 11.39 -7.30
CA PHE A 84 -1.08 11.32 -7.51
C PHE A 84 -0.63 9.91 -7.92
N THR A 85 -1.16 8.89 -7.23
CA THR A 85 -0.90 7.47 -7.53
C THR A 85 -1.30 7.10 -8.96
N ALA A 86 -2.41 7.64 -9.47
CA ALA A 86 -2.89 7.34 -10.83
C ALA A 86 -2.18 8.15 -11.91
N VAL A 87 -1.90 9.44 -11.65
CA VAL A 87 -1.30 10.35 -12.64
C VAL A 87 0.17 10.00 -12.89
N LEU A 88 0.94 9.64 -11.87
CA LEU A 88 2.36 9.31 -12.00
C LEU A 88 2.65 8.21 -13.03
N PRO A 89 2.00 7.01 -12.98
CA PRO A 89 2.19 5.98 -13.98
C PRO A 89 1.78 6.40 -15.39
N VAL A 90 0.73 7.21 -15.51
CA VAL A 90 0.26 7.72 -16.81
C VAL A 90 1.31 8.64 -17.43
N LEU A 91 1.82 9.61 -16.67
CA LEU A 91 2.86 10.52 -17.17
C LEU A 91 4.16 9.78 -17.47
N GLY A 92 4.57 8.86 -16.61
CA GLY A 92 5.73 8.02 -16.88
C GLY A 92 5.55 7.20 -18.16
N ALA A 93 4.39 6.56 -18.36
CA ALA A 93 4.10 5.83 -19.59
C ALA A 93 4.13 6.73 -20.85
N ILE A 94 3.66 7.98 -20.75
CA ILE A 94 3.77 8.96 -21.84
C ILE A 94 5.24 9.28 -22.13
N ASP A 95 6.05 9.56 -21.10
CA ASP A 95 7.48 9.84 -21.27
C ASP A 95 8.20 8.65 -21.90
N PHE A 96 7.92 7.42 -21.48
CA PHE A 96 8.48 6.21 -22.10
C PHE A 96 8.03 6.00 -23.54
N ALA A 97 6.75 6.21 -23.83
CA ALA A 97 6.20 6.03 -25.18
C ALA A 97 6.72 7.09 -26.16
N THR A 98 7.08 8.26 -25.66
CA THR A 98 7.61 9.36 -26.46
C THR A 98 9.14 9.43 -26.45
N TYR A 99 9.80 8.64 -25.60
CA TYR A 99 11.24 8.53 -25.54
C TYR A 99 11.81 8.03 -26.87
N ARG A 100 12.63 8.85 -27.52
CA ARG A 100 13.38 8.50 -28.73
C ARG A 100 14.85 8.72 -28.49
N GLU A 101 15.66 7.73 -28.87
CA GLU A 101 17.13 7.86 -28.86
C GLU A 101 17.53 9.11 -29.66
N GLY A 102 18.24 10.04 -28.99
CA GLY A 102 18.72 11.28 -29.60
C GLY A 102 17.78 12.49 -29.49
N GLN A 103 16.61 12.39 -28.85
CA GLN A 103 15.80 13.56 -28.49
C GLN A 103 16.18 14.11 -27.11
N ALA A 104 16.35 15.43 -27.03
CA ALA A 104 16.99 16.09 -25.89
C ALA A 104 16.05 16.42 -24.72
N ALA A 105 14.73 16.25 -24.85
CA ALA A 105 13.80 16.60 -23.78
C ALA A 105 12.58 15.65 -23.71
N PRO A 106 12.18 15.24 -22.50
CA PRO A 106 10.91 14.54 -22.29
C PRO A 106 9.73 15.45 -22.66
N LEU A 107 8.62 14.85 -23.09
CA LEU A 107 7.41 15.59 -23.44
C LEU A 107 6.77 16.21 -22.19
N VAL A 108 6.83 15.49 -21.06
CA VAL A 108 6.32 16.00 -19.80
C VAL A 108 7.34 16.96 -19.17
N PRO A 109 6.92 18.18 -18.77
CA PRO A 109 7.81 19.10 -18.07
C PRO A 109 8.35 18.49 -16.78
N TRP A 110 9.67 18.46 -16.60
CA TRP A 110 10.31 17.80 -15.46
C TRP A 110 9.82 18.30 -14.09
N HIS A 111 9.48 19.59 -13.98
CA HIS A 111 8.95 20.19 -12.75
C HIS A 111 7.63 19.53 -12.31
N LEU A 112 6.81 19.09 -13.26
CA LEU A 112 5.54 18.42 -12.96
C LEU A 112 5.79 17.02 -12.40
N VAL A 113 6.69 16.26 -13.03
CA VAL A 113 7.08 14.92 -12.54
C VAL A 113 7.70 15.04 -11.15
N TRP A 114 8.61 16.00 -10.95
CA TRP A 114 9.22 16.27 -9.64
C TRP A 114 8.17 16.60 -8.57
N LEU A 115 7.24 17.51 -8.86
CA LEU A 115 6.16 17.87 -7.92
C LEU A 115 5.31 16.65 -7.55
N LEU A 116 4.97 15.81 -8.54
CA LEU A 116 4.16 14.63 -8.34
C LEU A 116 4.90 13.57 -7.53
N ASP A 117 6.17 13.30 -7.81
CA ASP A 117 6.97 12.31 -7.06
C ASP A 117 7.13 12.72 -5.59
N TRP A 118 7.65 13.93 -5.35
CA TRP A 118 7.87 14.41 -3.98
C TRP A 118 6.55 14.63 -3.25
N GLY A 119 5.53 15.13 -3.93
CA GLY A 119 4.19 15.27 -3.38
C GLY A 119 3.59 13.92 -3.00
N TRP A 120 3.78 12.87 -3.81
CA TRP A 120 3.33 11.52 -3.49
C TRP A 120 4.03 10.96 -2.25
N PHE A 121 5.36 11.12 -2.13
CA PHE A 121 6.09 10.70 -0.93
C PHE A 121 5.65 11.47 0.33
N MET A 122 5.40 12.77 0.21
CA MET A 122 4.85 13.57 1.32
C MET A 122 3.47 13.08 1.73
N LEU A 123 2.59 12.78 0.76
CA LEU A 123 1.27 12.22 1.02
C LEU A 123 1.35 10.84 1.67
N LEU A 124 2.29 10.00 1.24
CA LEU A 124 2.58 8.71 1.88
C LEU A 124 3.01 8.92 3.34
N GLY A 125 3.88 9.89 3.63
CA GLY A 125 4.26 10.22 5.01
C GLY A 125 3.08 10.70 5.85
N LEU A 126 2.12 11.42 5.24
CA LEU A 126 0.90 11.89 5.88
C LEU A 126 -0.12 10.78 6.19
N THR A 127 0.13 9.53 5.79
CA THR A 127 -0.66 8.37 6.23
C THR A 127 -0.76 8.29 7.75
N VAL A 128 0.29 8.64 8.49
CA VAL A 128 0.29 8.61 9.97
C VAL A 128 -0.75 9.55 10.60
N VAL A 129 -1.26 10.54 9.85
CA VAL A 129 -2.24 11.52 10.33
C VAL A 129 -3.63 11.25 9.75
N PHE A 130 -3.72 10.90 8.46
CA PHE A 130 -4.99 10.84 7.75
C PHE A 130 -5.53 9.42 7.52
N LEU A 131 -4.72 8.38 7.72
CA LEU A 131 -5.17 7.00 7.64
C LEU A 131 -6.18 6.74 8.78
N PRO A 132 -7.43 6.36 8.47
CA PRO A 132 -8.42 6.11 9.51
C PRO A 132 -8.07 4.83 10.27
N ASP A 133 -8.45 4.73 11.54
CA ASP A 133 -8.27 3.48 12.29
C ASP A 133 -9.17 2.38 11.69
N ALA A 134 -8.55 1.25 11.35
CA ALA A 134 -9.22 0.04 10.91
C ALA A 134 -9.08 -1.05 12.00
N PRO A 135 -10.08 -1.93 12.15
CA PRO A 135 -10.01 -3.04 13.09
C PRO A 135 -8.80 -3.93 12.79
N GLU A 136 -8.10 -4.37 13.85
CA GLU A 136 -6.98 -5.29 13.70
C GLU A 136 -7.45 -6.62 13.08
N LEU A 137 -6.67 -7.12 12.12
CA LEU A 137 -6.86 -8.46 11.57
C LEU A 137 -6.61 -9.49 12.67
N GLN A 138 -7.69 -9.98 13.29
CA GLN A 138 -7.61 -11.08 14.25
C GLN A 138 -7.22 -12.36 13.52
N LEU A 139 -5.93 -12.73 13.62
CA LEU A 139 -5.47 -14.07 13.28
C LEU A 139 -6.02 -15.00 14.35
N GLY A 140 -7.16 -15.62 14.05
CA GLY A 140 -7.63 -16.80 14.79
C GLY A 140 -6.63 -17.93 14.57
N ILE A 141 -5.54 -17.93 15.35
CA ILE A 141 -4.69 -19.11 15.49
C ILE A 141 -5.51 -20.05 16.35
N GLU A 142 -6.41 -20.79 15.71
CA GLU A 142 -6.99 -21.98 16.32
C GLU A 142 -5.82 -22.96 16.44
N LEU A 143 -5.08 -22.85 17.54
CA LEU A 143 -4.21 -23.92 17.99
C LEU A 143 -5.14 -25.09 18.17
N SER A 144 -5.23 -25.95 17.15
CA SER A 144 -5.86 -27.24 17.33
C SER A 144 -5.09 -27.86 18.48
N HIS A 145 -5.68 -27.88 19.67
CA HIS A 145 -5.30 -28.76 20.75
C HIS A 145 -5.58 -30.17 20.23
N HIS A 146 -4.74 -30.62 19.32
CA HIS A 146 -4.68 -31.97 18.87
C HIS A 146 -4.11 -32.73 20.06
N ARG A 147 -4.99 -33.04 21.01
CA ARG A 147 -4.90 -34.15 21.95
C ARG A 147 -3.45 -34.56 22.26
N PHE A 148 -2.68 -33.68 22.90
CA PHE A 148 -1.65 -34.20 23.80
C PHE A 148 -2.45 -34.75 24.97
N GLY A 149 -2.50 -36.08 25.02
CA GLY A 149 -3.35 -36.83 25.91
C GLY A 149 -3.29 -36.31 27.35
N GLU A 150 -4.45 -36.36 27.99
CA GLU A 150 -4.65 -36.53 29.43
C GLU A 150 -3.35 -36.60 30.23
N LEU A 151 -2.81 -35.44 30.61
CA LEU A 151 -2.06 -35.35 31.85
C LEU A 151 -3.03 -34.79 32.88
N GLU A 152 -3.58 -35.75 33.62
CA GLU A 152 -4.28 -35.63 34.88
C GLU A 152 -3.70 -34.46 35.71
N TYR A 153 -4.43 -33.35 35.77
CA TYR A 153 -4.15 -32.32 36.76
C TYR A 153 -4.70 -32.82 38.09
N THR A 154 -3.88 -33.58 38.81
CA THR A 154 -4.12 -33.91 40.22
C THR A 154 -3.95 -32.62 41.03
N THR A 155 -5.07 -32.00 41.39
CA THR A 155 -5.14 -30.94 42.38
C THR A 155 -4.70 -31.49 43.73
N LEU A 156 -3.46 -31.21 44.11
CA LEU A 156 -3.03 -31.33 45.49
C LEU A 156 -3.35 -30.02 46.21
N TYR A 157 -4.35 -30.15 47.09
CA TYR A 157 -4.84 -29.29 48.18
C TYR A 157 -4.27 -27.88 48.35
#